data_AF-A0A920RN26-F1
#
_entry.id   AF-A0A920RN26-F1
#
_cell.length_a   1.000
_cell.length_b   1.000
_cell.length_c   1.000
_cell.angle_alpha   90.00
_cell.angle_beta   90.00
_cell.angle_gamma   90.00
#
_symmetry.space_group_name_H-M   'P 1'
#
loop_
_entity.id
_entity.type
_entity.pdbx_description
1 polymer ?
#
loop_
_entity_poly.entity_id
_entity_poly.type
_entity_poly.pdbx_seq_one_letter_code
_entity_poly.pdbx_strand_id
1 'polypeptide(L)'
;MAGILARMPQAGAELLQPAFEEGVGLGTDSGIEKLLLLSLIFVAVVFWVIMITQGQRRIPIQSAKHVRGRRVHGGQRQSLPLRVNQAGVMPIIFARVC
;
A
#
# COMPACT_ATOMS: atom_id res chain seq x y z
N MET A 1 1.13 -13.89 -2.76
CA MET A 1 1.73 -13.20 -1.59
C MET A 1 2.66 -14.10 -0.78
N ALA A 2 2.37 -15.40 -0.64
CA ALA A 2 3.26 -16.37 0.04
C ALA A 2 4.71 -16.38 -0.50
N GLY A 3 4.93 -16.24 -1.81
CA GLY A 3 6.27 -16.21 -2.39
C GLY A 3 7.11 -14.96 -2.09
N ILE A 4 6.50 -13.83 -1.73
CA ILE A 4 7.24 -12.62 -1.28
C ILE A 4 7.66 -12.81 0.18
N LEU A 5 6.74 -13.29 1.03
CA LEU A 5 6.99 -13.56 2.45
C LEU A 5 8.01 -14.68 2.65
N ALA A 6 8.00 -15.71 1.80
CA ALA A 6 8.94 -16.83 1.86
C ALA A 6 10.39 -16.45 1.54
N ARG A 7 10.61 -15.30 0.88
CA ARG A 7 11.96 -14.81 0.51
C ARG A 7 12.50 -13.77 1.49
N MET A 8 11.65 -13.18 2.32
CA MET A 8 12.08 -12.27 3.38
C MET A 8 13.05 -12.88 4.41
N PRO A 9 12.92 -14.15 4.87
CA PRO A 9 13.91 -14.71 5.81
C PRO A 9 15.29 -14.87 5.19
N GLN A 10 15.38 -15.13 3.87
CA GLN A 10 16.66 -15.22 3.18
C GLN A 10 17.34 -13.84 3.07
N ALA A 11 16.60 -12.80 2.70
CA ALA A 11 17.12 -11.43 2.69
C ALA A 11 17.51 -10.94 4.10
N GLY A 12 16.79 -11.39 5.13
CA GLY A 12 17.16 -11.13 6.53
C GLY A 12 18.47 -11.81 6.93
N ALA A 13 18.68 -13.07 6.54
CA ALA A 13 19.90 -13.81 6.84
C ALA A 13 21.14 -13.22 6.15
N GLU A 14 20.99 -12.77 4.89
CA GLU A 14 22.07 -12.11 4.12
C GLU A 14 22.47 -10.74 4.70
N LEU A 15 21.53 -10.02 5.33
CA LEU A 15 21.82 -8.76 6.02
C LEU A 15 22.33 -8.96 7.46
N LEU A 16 22.02 -10.10 8.07
CA LEU A 16 22.43 -10.45 9.43
C LEU A 16 23.88 -10.95 9.48
N GLN A 17 24.34 -11.70 8.48
CA GLN A 17 25.74 -12.15 8.37
C GLN A 17 26.77 -11.01 8.48
N PRO A 18 26.68 -9.90 7.72
CA PRO A 18 27.61 -8.78 7.87
C PRO A 18 27.38 -7.99 9.18
N ALA A 19 26.16 -7.98 9.73
CA ALA A 19 25.86 -7.32 11.00
C ALA A 19 26.46 -8.03 12.23
N PHE A 20 26.71 -9.35 12.15
CA PHE A 20 27.36 -10.12 13.22
C PHE A 20 28.90 -10.15 13.09
N GLU A 21 29.46 -10.06 11.88
CA GLU A 21 30.92 -10.06 11.66
C GLU A 21 31.56 -8.66 11.84
N GLU A 22 30.90 -7.56 11.43
CA GLU A 22 31.51 -6.22 11.51
C GLU A 22 31.26 -5.47 12.82
N GLY A 23 30.44 -6.01 13.73
CA GLY A 23 30.22 -5.40 15.05
C GLY A 23 29.52 -4.03 15.01
N VAL A 24 28.78 -3.74 16.09
CA VAL A 24 28.06 -2.46 16.23
C VAL A 24 29.05 -1.38 16.69
N GLY A 25 29.85 -0.86 15.75
CA GLY A 25 30.79 0.23 15.98
C GLY A 25 30.42 1.49 15.21
N LEU A 26 30.36 2.64 15.89
CA LEU A 26 30.20 3.96 15.25
C LEU A 26 31.56 4.41 14.71
N GLY A 27 31.72 4.43 13.38
CA GLY A 27 32.83 5.13 12.73
C GLY A 27 33.73 4.33 11.79
N THR A 28 33.30 3.17 11.27
CA THR A 28 34.05 2.41 10.25
C THR A 28 33.10 1.78 9.24
N ASP A 29 32.89 2.40 8.08
CA ASP A 29 32.09 1.91 6.91
C ASP A 29 30.87 1.04 7.28
N SER A 30 30.24 1.40 8.40
CA SER A 30 29.56 0.46 9.26
C SER A 30 28.12 0.32 8.79
N GLY A 31 27.68 -0.93 8.63
CA GLY A 31 26.32 -1.29 8.22
C GLY A 31 25.19 -0.62 9.01
N ILE A 32 25.46 0.03 10.14
CA ILE A 32 24.51 0.85 10.92
C ILE A 32 23.94 2.01 10.08
N GLU A 33 24.77 2.78 9.37
CA GLU A 33 24.26 3.91 8.56
C GLU A 33 23.38 3.38 7.43
N LYS A 34 23.79 2.28 6.78
CA LYS A 34 23.00 1.61 5.74
C LYS A 34 21.70 1.00 6.28
N LEU A 35 21.73 0.39 7.46
CA LEU A 35 20.55 -0.18 8.13
C LEU A 35 19.55 0.91 8.53
N LEU A 36 20.05 2.02 9.08
CA LEU A 36 19.23 3.15 9.48
C LEU A 36 18.61 3.83 8.25
N LEU A 37 19.38 4.01 7.18
CA LEU A 37 18.88 4.52 5.89
C LEU A 37 17.84 3.58 5.28
N LEU A 38 18.09 2.26 5.25
CA LEU A 38 17.16 1.27 4.73
C LEU A 38 15.85 1.25 5.51
N SER A 39 15.93 1.26 6.84
CA SER A 39 14.78 1.33 7.75
C SER A 39 13.97 2.60 7.51
N LEU A 40 14.65 3.75 7.41
CA LEU A 40 14.01 5.04 7.14
C LEU A 40 13.27 5.04 5.80
N ILE A 41 13.92 4.56 4.73
CA ILE A 41 13.32 4.48 3.39
C ILE A 41 12.13 3.51 3.41
N PHE A 42 12.24 2.38 4.09
CA PHE A 42 11.15 1.41 4.21
C PHE A 42 9.91 2.05 4.84
N VAL A 43 10.07 2.73 5.98
CA VAL A 43 8.97 3.43 6.66
C VAL A 43 8.40 4.55 5.78
N ALA A 44 9.26 5.33 5.11
CA ALA A 44 8.84 6.41 4.24
C ALA A 44 7.98 5.90 3.06
N VAL A 45 8.41 4.82 2.39
CA VAL A 45 7.66 4.20 1.28
C VAL A 45 6.33 3.65 1.78
N VAL A 46 6.30 2.97 2.92
CA VAL A 46 5.06 2.44 3.51
C VAL A 46 4.08 3.58 3.81
N PHE A 47 4.54 4.64 4.48
CA PHE A 47 3.72 5.80 4.78
C PHE A 47 3.16 6.46 3.51
N TRP A 48 4.01 6.64 2.50
CA TRP A 48 3.62 7.20 1.21
C TRP A 48 2.55 6.36 0.50
N VAL A 49 2.73 5.03 0.46
CA VAL A 49 1.77 4.09 -0.14
C VAL A 49 0.43 4.13 0.60
N ILE A 50 0.44 4.24 1.93
CA ILE A 50 -0.77 4.37 2.74
C ILE A 50 -1.53 5.65 2.38
N MET A 51 -0.84 6.79 2.25
CA MET A 51 -1.49 8.04 1.87
C MET A 51 -2.20 7.95 0.51
N ILE A 52 -1.58 7.32 -0.49
CA ILE A 52 -2.17 7.16 -1.82
C ILE A 52 -3.36 6.20 -1.79
N THR A 53 -3.24 5.09 -1.05
CA THR A 53 -4.26 4.03 -1.05
C THR A 53 -5.52 4.38 -0.26
N GLN A 54 -5.45 5.32 0.68
CA GLN A 54 -6.62 5.81 1.43
C GLN A 54 -7.50 6.78 0.64
N GLY A 55 -7.05 7.25 -0.52
CA GLY A 55 -7.84 8.12 -1.40
C GLY A 55 -9.08 7.41 -1.95
N GLN A 56 -10.27 7.88 -1.58
CA GLN A 56 -11.53 7.51 -2.24
C GLN A 56 -12.32 8.77 -2.61
N ARG A 57 -12.71 8.87 -3.86
CA ARG A 57 -13.57 9.94 -4.35
C ARG A 57 -15.03 9.51 -4.23
N ARG A 58 -15.80 10.21 -3.40
CA ARG A 58 -17.24 9.97 -3.26
C ARG A 58 -18.00 10.83 -4.26
N ILE A 59 -18.65 10.20 -5.23
CA ILE A 59 -19.53 10.92 -6.17
C ILE A 59 -20.97 10.79 -5.64
N PRO A 60 -21.63 11.88 -5.25
CA PRO A 60 -23.02 11.84 -4.82
C PRO A 60 -23.90 11.60 -6.04
N ILE A 61 -24.56 10.44 -6.09
CA ILE A 61 -25.58 10.13 -7.08
C ILE A 61 -26.96 10.40 -6.47
N GLN A 62 -27.84 11.00 -7.24
CA GLN A 62 -29.24 11.08 -6.88
C GLN A 62 -29.90 9.82 -7.43
N SER A 63 -30.25 8.87 -6.55
CA SER A 63 -30.97 7.67 -6.99
C SER A 63 -32.26 8.11 -7.67
N ALA A 64 -32.47 7.64 -8.91
CA ALA A 64 -33.54 8.10 -9.78
C ALA A 64 -34.87 8.12 -9.03
N LYS A 65 -35.46 9.31 -8.96
CA LYS A 65 -36.77 9.54 -8.36
C LYS A 65 -37.81 8.82 -9.20
N HIS A 66 -38.41 7.74 -8.68
CA HIS A 66 -39.45 7.02 -9.39
C HIS A 66 -40.80 7.66 -9.07
N VAL A 67 -41.42 8.29 -10.08
CA VAL A 67 -42.77 8.85 -9.95
C VAL A 67 -43.76 7.73 -10.22
N ARG A 68 -44.50 7.27 -9.20
CA ARG A 68 -45.67 6.39 -9.37
C ARG A 68 -46.92 7.17 -8.95
N GLY A 69 -47.78 7.48 -9.91
CA GLY A 69 -48.98 8.30 -9.70
C GLY A 69 -48.64 9.74 -9.32
N ARG A 70 -49.34 10.30 -8.32
CA ARG A 70 -49.18 11.71 -7.86
C ARG A 70 -48.16 11.88 -6.72
N ARG A 71 -47.46 10.80 -6.33
CA ARG A 71 -46.46 10.80 -5.27
C ARG A 71 -45.10 10.40 -5.80
N VAL A 72 -44.12 11.21 -5.43
CA VAL A 72 -42.75 11.06 -5.86
C VAL A 72 -41.99 10.28 -4.79
N HIS A 73 -41.68 9.00 -5.08
CA HIS A 73 -40.98 8.11 -4.17
C HIS A 73 -39.56 7.90 -4.71
N GLY A 74 -38.58 8.47 -4.02
CA GLY A 74 -37.19 8.40 -4.43
C GLY A 74 -36.52 9.76 -4.34
N GLY A 75 -35.53 9.83 -3.47
CA GLY A 75 -34.76 11.04 -3.19
C GLY A 75 -33.65 10.79 -2.17
N GLN A 76 -33.33 9.52 -1.91
CA GLN A 76 -32.24 9.21 -1.00
C GLN A 76 -30.93 9.48 -1.76
N ARG A 77 -30.16 10.44 -1.25
CA ARG A 77 -28.81 10.74 -1.75
C ARG A 77 -27.95 9.51 -1.46
N GLN A 78 -27.57 8.78 -2.49
CA GLN A 78 -26.63 7.67 -2.36
C GLN A 78 -25.28 8.17 -2.86
N SER A 79 -24.20 7.94 -2.12
CA SER A 79 -22.85 8.25 -2.64
C SER A 79 -22.25 6.97 -3.17
N LEU A 80 -21.79 6.97 -4.42
CA LEU A 80 -21.05 5.86 -4.98
C LEU A 80 -19.55 6.13 -4.72
N PRO A 81 -18.89 5.33 -3.85
CA PRO A 81 -17.48 5.53 -3.55
C PRO A 81 -16.63 4.93 -4.68
N LEU A 82 -15.82 5.75 -5.34
CA LEU A 82 -14.78 5.30 -6.26
C LEU A 82 -13.44 5.35 -5.54
N ARG A 83 -12.78 4.21 -5.37
CA ARG A 83 -11.44 4.13 -4.77
C ARG A 83 -10.39 4.53 -5.81
N VAL A 84 -9.34 5.24 -5.40
CA VAL A 84 -8.26 5.69 -6.30
C VAL A 84 -7.49 4.49 -6.89
N ASN A 85 -7.28 3.44 -6.10
CA ASN A 85 -6.72 2.16 -6.56
C ASN A 85 -7.80 1.08 -6.61
N GLN A 86 -8.64 1.10 -7.64
CA GLN A 86 -9.74 0.13 -7.79
C GLN A 86 -9.24 -1.28 -8.19
N ALA A 87 -8.04 -1.36 -8.81
CA ALA A 87 -7.45 -2.61 -9.31
C ALA A 87 -6.57 -3.37 -8.28
N GLY A 88 -6.32 -2.79 -7.11
CA GLY A 88 -5.52 -3.43 -6.05
C GLY A 88 -4.15 -3.92 -6.53
N VAL A 89 -3.87 -5.22 -6.34
CA VAL A 89 -2.59 -5.86 -6.64
C VAL A 89 -2.59 -6.56 -8.02
N MET A 90 -3.71 -6.55 -8.75
CA MET A 90 -3.83 -7.27 -10.02
C MET A 90 -2.90 -6.73 -11.14
N PRO A 91 -2.77 -5.40 -11.35
CA PRO A 91 -1.89 -4.87 -12.40
C PRO A 91 -0.41 -5.21 -12.19
N ILE A 92 0.07 -5.16 -10.94
CA ILE A 92 1.46 -5.47 -10.62
C ILE A 92 1.77 -6.97 -10.77
N ILE A 93 0.78 -7.85 -10.61
CA ILE A 93 0.96 -9.29 -10.84
C ILE A 93 1.14 -9.56 -12.34
N PHE A 94 0.32 -8.95 -13.20
CA PHE A 94 0.44 -9.13 -14.65
C PHE A 94 1.78 -8.61 -15.19
N ALA A 95 2.28 -7.48 -14.67
CA ALA A 95 3.59 -6.93 -15.06
C ALA A 95 4.79 -7.78 -14.61
N ARG A 96 4.60 -8.76 -13.73
CA ARG A 96 5.65 -9.71 -13.31
C ARG A 96 5.60 -11.04 -14.08
N VAL A 97 4.50 -11.32 -14.79
CA VAL A 97 4.20 -12.62 -15.41
C VAL A 97 4.23 -12.54 -16.95
N CYS A 98 3.87 -11.40 -17.54
CA CYS A 98 4.12 -11.09 -18.95
C CYS A 98 5.45 -10.38 -19.13
#